data_AF-A0A2X0XH71-F1
#
_entry.id   AF-A0A2X0XH71-F1
#
_cell.length_a   1.000
_cell.length_b   1.000
_cell.length_c   1.000
_cell.angle_alpha   90.00
_cell.angle_beta   90.00
_cell.angle_gamma   90.00
#
_symmetry.space_group_name_H-M   'P 1'
#
loop_
_entity.id
_entity.type
_entity.pdbx_description
1 polymer ?
#
loop_
_entity_poly.entity_id
_entity_poly.type
_entity_poly.pdbx_seq_one_letter_code
_entity_poly.pdbx_strand_id
1 'polypeptide(L)' 'MATYKVLKSFREISAGKTHAIGDELKLTVARANEIEENLKPWGGGFLERIDKDKKDDA' A
#
# COMPACT_ATOMS: atom_id res chain seq x y z
N MET A 1 -1.64 10.98 -6.77
CA MET A 1 -2.06 9.84 -5.92
C MET A 1 -1.81 8.58 -6.71
N ALA A 2 -1.47 7.48 -6.05
CA ALA A 2 -1.25 6.20 -6.69
C ALA A 2 -2.05 5.10 -5.99
N THR A 3 -2.38 4.04 -6.73
CA THR A 3 -3.05 2.87 -6.18
C THR A 3 -2.02 1.84 -5.74
N TYR A 4 -2.19 1.32 -4.54
CA TYR A 4 -1.32 0.33 -3.92
C TYR A 4 -2.13 -0.88 -3.50
N LYS A 5 -1.60 -2.07 -3.73
CA LYS A 5 -2.15 -3.32 -3.26
C LYS A 5 -1.47 -3.72 -1.96
N VAL A 6 -2.27 -4.15 -1.01
CA VAL A 6 -1.79 -4.64 0.29
C VAL A 6 -1.33 -6.07 0.12
N LEU A 7 -0.03 -6.32 0.30
CA LEU A 7 0.55 -7.66 0.23
C LEU A 7 0.55 -8.37 1.60
N LYS A 8 0.57 -7.59 2.68
CA LYS A 8 0.55 -8.07 4.06
C LYS A 8 -0.46 -7.27 4.86
N SER A 9 -1.27 -7.94 5.67
CA SER A 9 -2.26 -7.27 6.49
C SER A 9 -1.58 -6.39 7.54
N PHE A 10 -2.01 -5.13 7.64
CA PHE A 10 -1.52 -4.19 8.65
C PHE A 10 -2.67 -3.35 9.20
N ARG A 11 -2.48 -2.81 10.41
CA ARG A 11 -3.43 -1.90 11.04
C ARG A 11 -2.91 -0.48 10.92
N GLU A 12 -3.64 0.38 10.21
CA GLU A 12 -3.35 1.80 10.18
C GLU A 12 -3.84 2.42 11.49
N ILE A 13 -2.91 2.79 12.37
CA ILE A 13 -3.24 3.38 13.67
C ILE A 13 -3.92 4.75 13.50
N SER A 14 -3.48 5.55 12.53
CA SER A 14 -4.04 6.89 12.26
C SER A 14 -5.53 6.89 11.90
N ALA A 15 -6.00 5.88 11.15
CA ALA A 15 -7.42 5.76 10.80
C ALA A 15 -8.16 4.72 11.65
N GLY A 16 -7.45 3.99 12.52
CA GLY A 16 -8.00 2.85 13.26
C GLY A 16 -8.48 1.70 12.37
N LYS A 17 -8.08 1.67 11.09
CA LYS A 17 -8.56 0.71 10.09
C LYS A 17 -7.55 -0.41 9.87
N THR A 18 -8.04 -1.64 9.77
CA THR A 18 -7.22 -2.78 9.37
C THR A 18 -7.35 -2.97 7.86
N HIS A 19 -6.21 -3.11 7.20
CA HIS A 19 -6.12 -3.43 5.78
C HIS A 19 -5.76 -4.90 5.63
N ALA A 20 -6.56 -5.65 4.87
CA ALA A 20 -6.34 -7.06 4.63
C ALA A 20 -5.44 -7.27 3.41
N ILE A 21 -4.86 -8.47 3.30
CA ILE A 21 -4.11 -8.84 2.09
C ILE A 21 -5.06 -8.82 0.89
N GLY A 22 -4.65 -8.15 -0.18
CA GLY A 22 -5.43 -7.96 -1.40
C GLY A 22 -6.24 -6.66 -1.44
N ASP A 23 -6.33 -5.89 -0.35
CA ASP A 23 -6.96 -4.57 -0.37
C ASP A 23 -6.23 -3.63 -1.34
N GLU A 24 -7.00 -2.78 -2.01
CA GLU A 24 -6.50 -1.71 -2.88
C GLU A 24 -6.65 -0.36 -2.18
N LEU A 25 -5.52 0.28 -1.90
CA LEU A 25 -5.45 1.56 -1.22
C LEU A 25 -5.02 2.65 -2.19
N LYS A 26 -5.86 3.67 -2.31
CA LYS A 26 -5.53 4.88 -3.05
C LYS A 26 -4.94 5.91 -2.10
N LEU A 27 -3.63 6.08 -2.15
CA LEU A 27 -2.89 6.97 -1.26
C LEU A 27 -1.78 7.72 -2.01
N THR A 28 -1.18 8.72 -1.37
CA THR A 28 -0.07 9.48 -1.98
C THR A 28 1.22 8.67 -1.89
N VAL A 29 2.16 8.92 -2.80
CA VAL A 29 3.47 8.26 -2.79
C VAL A 29 4.20 8.50 -1.46
N ALA A 30 4.12 9.74 -0.94
CA ALA A 30 4.67 10.08 0.38
C ALA A 30 4.08 9.21 1.49
N ARG A 31 2.75 9.07 1.57
CA ARG A 31 2.08 8.27 2.59
C ARG A 31 2.38 6.77 2.44
N ALA A 32 2.49 6.27 1.20
CA ALA A 32 2.90 4.89 0.94
C ALA A 32 4.30 4.63 1.50
N ASN A 33 5.21 5.56 1.26
CA ASN A 33 6.58 5.46 1.72
C ASN A 33 6.66 5.53 3.25
N GLU A 34 5.90 6.43 3.90
CA GLU A 34 5.80 6.49 5.35
C GLU A 34 5.27 5.17 5.95
N ILE A 35 4.26 4.55 5.32
CA ILE A 35 3.74 3.25 5.78
C ILE A 35 4.80 2.17 5.63
N GLU A 36 5.49 2.09 4.49
CA GLU A 36 6.57 1.13 4.25
C GLU A 36 7.75 1.33 5.22
N GLU A 37 8.16 2.57 5.48
CA GLU A 37 9.23 2.90 6.43
C GLU A 37 8.87 2.50 7.85
N ASN A 38 7.64 2.81 8.28
CA ASN A 38 7.14 2.35 9.56
C ASN A 38 7.11 0.82 9.61
N LEU A 39 6.65 0.14 8.56
CA LEU A 39 6.49 -1.32 8.55
C LEU A 39 7.78 -2.09 8.22
N LYS A 40 8.88 -1.39 7.90
CA LYS A 40 10.21 -1.95 7.62
C LYS A 40 10.74 -2.88 8.72
N PRO A 41 10.70 -2.54 10.03
CA PRO A 41 11.10 -3.45 11.11
C PRO A 41 10.23 -4.72 11.22
N TRP A 42 9.04 -4.74 10.61
CA TRP A 42 8.17 -5.93 10.51
C TRP A 42 8.39 -6.75 9.22
N GLY A 43 9.48 -6.48 8.50
CA GLY A 43 9.89 -7.23 7.30
C GLY A 43 9.59 -6.54 5.97
N GLY A 44 9.04 -5.33 5.98
CA GLY A 44 8.78 -4.51 4.78
C GLY A 44 7.89 -5.16 3.72
N GLY A 45 7.64 -4.46 2.62
CA GLY A 45 6.89 -4.97 1.48
C GLY A 45 5.42 -5.23 1.80
N PHE A 46 4.78 -4.31 2.51
CA PHE A 46 3.36 -4.34 2.82
C PHE A 46 2.51 -3.75 1.70
N LEU A 47 3.07 -2.79 0.95
CA LEU A 47 2.39 -2.11 -0.14
C LEU A 47 3.13 -2.32 -1.47
N GLU A 48 2.39 -2.75 -2.48
CA GLU A 48 2.86 -2.83 -3.87
C GLU A 48 2.15 -1.79 -4.71
N ARG A 49 2.88 -0.94 -5.44
CA ARG A 49 2.25 0.04 -6.31
C ARG A 49 1.66 -0.68 -7.53
N ILE A 50 0.33 -0.69 -7.63
CA ILE A 50 -0.44 -1.27 -8.75
C ILE A 50 -1.05 -0.18 -9.64
N ASP A 51 -0.49 1.02 -9.56
CA ASP A 51 -0.93 2.17 -10.34
C ASP A 51 -0.81 1.80 -11.82
N LYS A 52 -1.95 1.38 -12.36
CA LYS A 52 -2.12 0.91 -13.72
C LYS A 52 -1.97 2.15 -14.60
N ASP A 53 -0.72 2.50 -14.90
CA ASP A 53 -0.45 3.13 -16.17
C ASP A 53 -1.10 2.20 -17.20
N LYS A 54 -2.02 2.76 -17.98
CA LYS A 54 -2.68 2.04 -19.07
C LYS A 54 -1.60 1.50 -20.01
N LYS A 55 -1.11 0.30 -19.76
CA LYS A 55 -0.66 -0.64 -20.78
C LYS A 55 -1.60 -1.83 -20.74
N ASP A 56 -2.86 -1.52 -21.01
CA ASP A 56 -3.64 -2.33 -21.93
C ASP A 56 -3.15 -1.89 -23.31
N ASP A 57 -2.14 -2.57 -23.84
CA ASP A 57 -1.94 -2.63 -25.29
C ASP A 57 -1.63 -4.08 -25.61
N ALA A 58 -2.46 -4.59 -26.50
CA ALA A 58 -2.74 -5.99 -26.78
C ALA A 58 -1.65 -6.71 -27.59
#